data_AF-A0A7S1G7C9-F1
#
_entry.id   AF-A0A7S1G7C9-F1
#
_cell.length_a   1.000
_cell.length_b   1.000
_cell.length_c   1.000
_cell.angle_alpha   90.00
_cell.angle_beta   90.00
_cell.angle_gamma   90.00
#
_symmetry.space_group_name_H-M   'P 1'
#
loop_
_entity.id
_entity.type
_entity.pdbx_description
1 polymer ?
#
loop_
_entity_poly.entity_id
_entity_poly.type
_entity_poly.pdbx_seq_one_letter_code
_entity_poly.pdbx_strand_id
1 'polypeptide(L)'
;TFLPGALRAVLLQLTTPFTLAQSRLLIGTTYTPRHYVAALVIVVAGVVALAPRLVGDGASGDGDGDGGRYATGLQQVLWIGVLLLYLCIPKSVYSEKWLKAANLNVWFFRAQYAFFEAVIGLLLVPVVFLPIPGQTHVSPAELPAFLWGGLRCFGGDQSAAEPGG
;
A
#
# COMPACT_ATOMS: atom_id res chain seq x y z
N THR A 1 3.67 -9.49 -7.42
CA THR A 1 3.38 -8.79 -6.14
C THR A 1 3.82 -9.69 -5.00
N PHE A 2 4.79 -9.29 -4.18
CA PHE A 2 5.52 -10.25 -3.30
C PHE A 2 4.89 -10.49 -1.91
N LEU A 3 3.72 -9.93 -1.63
CA LEU A 3 2.98 -10.15 -0.38
C LEU A 3 1.67 -10.90 -0.67
N PRO A 4 1.38 -12.00 0.07
CA PRO A 4 0.07 -12.66 -0.01
C PRO A 4 -1.06 -11.66 0.28
N GLY A 5 -2.13 -11.70 -0.51
CA GLY A 5 -3.25 -10.73 -0.40
C GLY A 5 -3.87 -10.68 0.99
N ALA A 6 -3.93 -11.81 1.68
CA ALA A 6 -4.39 -11.91 3.08
C ALA A 6 -3.47 -11.15 4.05
N LEU A 7 -2.14 -11.23 3.86
CA LEU A 7 -1.19 -10.49 4.70
C LEU A 7 -1.39 -8.99 4.52
N ARG A 8 -1.53 -8.53 3.27
CA ARG A 8 -1.82 -7.12 2.95
C ARG A 8 -3.08 -6.61 3.66
N ALA A 9 -4.14 -7.41 3.71
CA ALA A 9 -5.39 -7.06 4.39
C ALA A 9 -5.21 -6.91 5.91
N VAL A 10 -4.44 -7.80 6.55
CA VAL A 10 -4.14 -7.70 7.99
C VAL A 10 -3.26 -6.47 8.27
N LEU A 11 -2.26 -6.19 7.43
CA LEU A 11 -1.42 -5.01 7.59
C LEU A 11 -2.24 -3.70 7.46
N LEU A 12 -3.25 -3.67 6.58
CA LEU A 12 -4.20 -2.55 6.46
C LEU A 12 -5.03 -2.34 7.74
N GLN A 13 -5.36 -3.40 8.49
CA GLN A 13 -6.08 -3.26 9.76
C GLN A 13 -5.16 -2.75 10.88
N LEU A 14 -3.90 -3.19 10.88
CA LEU A 14 -2.88 -2.77 11.85
C LEU A 14 -2.46 -1.30 11.71
N THR A 15 -2.76 -0.64 10.59
CA THR A 15 -2.47 0.80 10.43
C THR A 15 -3.32 1.66 11.37
N THR A 16 -4.50 1.18 11.77
CA THR A 16 -5.44 1.91 12.63
C THR A 16 -4.91 2.13 14.05
N PRO A 17 -4.48 1.09 14.81
CA PRO A 17 -3.87 1.31 16.12
C PRO A 17 -2.56 2.10 16.02
N PHE A 18 -1.82 1.95 14.92
CA PHE A 18 -0.55 2.66 14.71
C PHE A 18 -0.76 4.17 14.51
N THR A 19 -1.72 4.55 13.67
CA THR A 19 -2.10 5.97 13.48
C THR A 19 -2.67 6.59 14.75
N LEU A 20 -3.40 5.82 15.56
CA LEU A 20 -3.87 6.26 16.89
C LEU A 20 -2.70 6.52 17.84
N ALA A 21 -1.68 5.66 17.85
CA ALA A 21 -0.47 5.86 18.64
C ALA A 21 0.33 7.10 18.16
N GLN A 22 0.50 7.28 16.85
CA GLN A 22 1.16 8.44 16.27
C GLN A 22 0.42 9.75 16.56
N SER A 23 -0.92 9.74 16.50
CA SER A 23 -1.74 10.91 16.83
C SER A 23 -1.55 11.33 18.29
N ARG A 24 -1.48 10.38 19.22
CA ARG A 24 -1.14 10.66 20.62
C ARG A 24 0.24 11.29 20.77
N LEU A 25 1.25 10.76 20.08
CA LEU A 25 2.64 11.22 20.20
C LEU A 25 2.88 12.60 19.55
N LEU A 26 2.21 12.91 18.43
CA LEU A 26 2.50 14.12 17.63
C LEU A 26 1.53 15.29 17.87
N ILE A 27 0.28 14.99 18.23
CA ILE A 27 -0.77 15.98 18.50
C ILE A 27 -1.01 16.12 20.02
N GLY A 28 -0.60 15.15 20.84
CA GLY A 28 -0.77 15.20 22.30
C GLY A 28 -2.23 14.99 22.72
N THR A 29 -3.04 14.36 21.88
CA THR A 29 -4.46 14.11 22.14
C THR A 29 -4.67 13.18 23.33
N THR A 30 -5.51 13.60 24.27
CA THR A 30 -5.90 12.78 25.42
C THR A 30 -7.02 11.83 25.00
N TYR A 31 -6.68 10.53 24.94
CA TYR A 31 -7.65 9.49 24.61
C TYR A 31 -8.39 9.01 25.86
N THR A 32 -9.72 8.94 25.78
CA THR A 32 -10.55 8.30 26.79
C THR A 32 -10.39 6.78 26.76
N PRO A 33 -10.60 6.07 27.89
CA PRO A 33 -10.37 4.62 28.00
C PRO A 33 -11.09 3.77 26.94
N ARG A 34 -12.23 4.25 26.41
CA ARG A 34 -12.98 3.58 25.34
C ARG A 34 -12.19 3.45 24.03
N HIS A 35 -11.31 4.39 23.73
CA HIS A 35 -10.47 4.35 22.52
C HIS A 35 -9.40 3.25 22.62
N TYR A 36 -8.89 3.00 23.82
CA TYR A 36 -7.94 1.91 24.06
C TYR A 36 -8.60 0.54 23.91
N VAL A 37 -9.85 0.40 24.36
CA VAL A 37 -10.63 -0.83 24.16
C VAL A 37 -10.83 -1.10 22.66
N ALA A 38 -11.21 -0.08 21.88
CA ALA A 38 -11.35 -0.21 20.43
C ALA A 38 -10.03 -0.58 19.75
N ALA A 39 -8.92 0.05 20.14
CA ALA A 39 -7.59 -0.28 19.61
C ALA A 39 -7.21 -1.74 19.92
N LEU A 40 -7.47 -2.21 21.14
CA LEU A 40 -7.22 -3.59 21.54
C LEU A 40 -8.04 -4.58 20.70
N VAL A 41 -9.32 -4.30 20.48
CA VAL A 41 -10.20 -5.14 19.64
C VAL A 41 -9.65 -5.27 18.22
N ILE A 42 -9.16 -4.17 17.62
CA ILE A 42 -8.56 -4.20 16.28
C ILE A 42 -7.27 -5.03 16.26
N VAL A 43 -6.42 -4.89 17.27
CA VAL A 43 -5.20 -5.70 17.38
C VAL A 43 -5.54 -7.18 17.51
N VAL A 44 -6.49 -7.54 18.38
CA VAL A 44 -6.94 -8.93 18.57
C VAL A 44 -7.55 -9.49 17.29
N ALA A 45 -8.40 -8.71 16.59
CA ALA A 45 -8.96 -9.13 15.31
C ALA A 45 -7.86 -9.40 14.26
N GLY A 46 -6.82 -8.56 14.22
CA GLY A 46 -5.65 -8.76 13.37
C GLY A 46 -4.89 -10.05 13.71
N VAL A 47 -4.67 -10.33 15.00
CA VAL A 47 -4.00 -11.57 15.45
C VAL A 47 -4.83 -12.81 15.11
N VAL A 48 -6.15 -12.78 15.34
CA VAL A 48 -7.06 -13.89 15.01
C VAL A 48 -7.10 -14.13 13.50
N ALA A 49 -7.10 -13.07 12.68
CA ALA A 49 -7.01 -13.19 11.23
C ALA A 49 -5.68 -13.80 10.76
N LEU A 50 -4.60 -13.61 11.52
CA LEU A 50 -3.27 -14.17 11.23
C LEU A 50 -3.10 -15.61 11.75
N ALA A 51 -3.81 -15.99 12.82
CA ALA A 51 -3.70 -17.29 13.48
C ALA A 51 -3.79 -18.52 12.56
N PRO A 52 -4.81 -18.66 11.67
CA PRO A 52 -4.89 -19.82 10.78
C PRO A 52 -3.74 -19.89 9.77
N ARG A 53 -3.02 -18.78 9.53
CA ARG A 53 -1.88 -18.73 8.61
C ARG A 53 -0.56 -19.12 9.28
N LEU A 54 -0.43 -18.95 10.60
CA LEU A 54 0.73 -19.39 11.37
C LEU A 54 0.62 -20.87 11.78
N VAL A 55 -0.60 -21.38 11.93
CA VAL A 55 -0.86 -22.78 12.31
C VAL A 55 -1.03 -23.69 11.07
N GLY A 56 -1.40 -23.12 9.93
CA GLY A 56 -1.64 -23.85 8.67
C GLY A 56 -0.40 -24.19 7.85
N ASP A 57 0.81 -24.16 8.43
CA ASP A 57 2.11 -24.32 7.75
C ASP A 57 2.40 -25.77 7.29
N GLY A 58 1.41 -26.42 6.68
CA GLY A 58 1.51 -27.78 6.15
C GLY A 58 0.58 -28.14 5.00
N ALA A 59 -0.38 -27.31 4.58
CA ALA A 59 -1.23 -27.69 3.45
C ALA A 59 -1.90 -26.51 2.78
N SER A 60 -1.33 -26.06 1.66
CA SER A 60 -1.98 -25.84 0.37
C SER A 60 -1.20 -24.76 -0.38
N GLY A 61 -0.43 -25.20 -1.37
CA GLY A 61 0.08 -24.30 -2.39
C GLY A 61 -1.10 -23.62 -3.07
N ASP A 62 -1.22 -22.31 -2.85
CA ASP A 62 -1.94 -21.44 -3.74
C ASP A 62 -1.00 -21.21 -4.93
N GLY A 63 -1.27 -21.93 -6.01
CA GLY A 63 -0.46 -21.95 -7.22
C GLY A 63 -0.53 -20.60 -7.91
N ASP A 64 0.54 -19.82 -7.79
CA ASP A 64 0.95 -18.90 -8.85
C ASP A 64 2.34 -19.37 -9.30
N GLY A 65 2.33 -20.10 -10.42
CA GLY A 65 3.53 -20.65 -11.00
C GLY A 65 4.35 -19.55 -11.64
N ASP A 66 5.39 -19.07 -10.95
CA ASP A 66 6.59 -18.61 -11.61
C ASP A 66 7.83 -18.98 -10.80
N GLY A 67 8.76 -19.66 -11.47
CA GLY A 67 9.90 -20.38 -10.91
C GLY A 67 11.05 -19.48 -10.46
N GLY A 68 10.80 -18.51 -9.60
CA GLY A 68 11.83 -17.65 -9.00
C GLY A 68 12.23 -18.11 -7.59
N ARG A 69 13.22 -19.00 -7.51
CA ARG A 69 13.87 -19.44 -6.26
C ARG A 69 14.54 -18.26 -5.50
N TYR A 70 13.78 -17.47 -4.76
CA TYR A 70 14.28 -16.52 -3.74
C TYR A 70 13.33 -16.45 -2.53
N ALA A 71 12.82 -17.60 -2.10
CA ALA A 71 12.09 -17.74 -0.85
C ALA A 71 13.07 -17.85 0.34
N THR A 72 13.89 -16.82 0.56
CA THR A 72 14.57 -16.64 1.85
C THR A 72 13.64 -15.79 2.71
N GLY A 73 13.26 -16.28 3.90
CA GLY A 73 12.43 -15.52 4.87
C GLY A 73 12.93 -14.09 5.12
N LEU A 74 14.21 -13.83 4.84
CA LEU A 74 14.84 -12.51 4.83
C LEU A 74 14.20 -11.54 3.82
N GLN A 75 13.81 -11.96 2.61
CA GLN A 75 13.12 -11.09 1.63
C GLN A 75 11.69 -10.75 2.08
N GLN A 76 10.96 -11.70 2.67
CA GLN A 76 9.65 -11.41 3.27
C GLN A 76 9.78 -10.46 4.47
N VAL A 77 10.78 -10.66 5.33
CA VAL A 77 11.08 -9.76 6.46
C VAL A 77 11.48 -8.37 5.97
N LEU A 78 12.27 -8.25 4.90
CA LEU A 78 12.62 -6.97 4.30
C LEU A 78 11.39 -6.24 3.77
N TRP A 79 10.50 -6.92 3.04
CA TRP A 79 9.27 -6.30 2.53
C TRP A 79 8.29 -5.91 3.65
N ILE A 80 8.16 -6.74 4.69
CA ILE A 80 7.40 -6.39 5.90
C ILE A 80 8.04 -5.20 6.61
N GLY A 81 9.38 -5.17 6.71
CA GLY A 81 10.14 -4.07 7.30
C GLY A 81 9.98 -2.75 6.53
N VAL A 82 10.05 -2.78 5.21
CA VAL A 82 9.77 -1.61 4.34
C VAL A 82 8.33 -1.13 4.52
N LEU A 83 7.37 -2.05 4.63
CA LEU A 83 5.97 -1.70 4.82
C LEU A 83 5.71 -1.13 6.23
N LEU A 84 6.35 -1.67 7.26
CA LEU A 84 6.32 -1.12 8.62
C LEU A 84 7.00 0.25 8.70
N LEU A 85 8.11 0.46 8.00
CA LEU A 85 8.75 1.77 7.87
C LEU A 85 7.84 2.77 7.17
N TYR A 86 7.15 2.36 6.11
CA TYR A 86 6.15 3.18 5.44
C TYR A 86 4.99 3.55 6.36
N LEU A 87 4.51 2.60 7.17
CA LEU A 87 3.49 2.86 8.19
C LEU A 87 3.97 3.83 9.27
N CYS A 88 5.28 3.81 9.57
CA CYS A 88 5.92 4.71 10.51
C CYS A 88 5.89 6.19 10.06
N ILE A 89 5.70 6.46 8.77
CA ILE A 89 5.60 7.81 8.23
C ILE A 89 4.24 8.41 8.63
N PRO A 90 4.16 9.43 9.52
CA PRO A 90 2.90 9.93 10.07
C PRO A 90 2.16 10.86 9.11
N LYS A 91 2.02 10.49 7.83
CA LYS A 91 1.51 11.36 6.77
C LYS A 91 0.12 11.93 7.10
N SER A 92 -0.78 11.09 7.59
CA SER A 92 -2.15 11.46 7.96
C SER A 92 -2.20 12.41 9.16
N VAL A 93 -1.33 12.18 10.16
CA VAL A 93 -1.28 12.98 11.38
C VAL A 93 -0.65 14.35 11.10
N TYR A 94 0.37 14.40 10.25
CA TYR A 94 0.97 15.65 9.81
C TYR A 94 -0.02 16.49 8.99
N SER A 95 -0.70 15.90 8.01
CA SER A 95 -1.68 16.65 7.21
C SER A 95 -2.80 17.21 8.09
N GLU A 96 -3.28 16.46 9.07
CA GLU A 96 -4.28 16.94 10.04
C GLU A 96 -3.76 18.12 10.88
N LYS A 97 -2.53 18.04 11.40
CA LYS A 97 -1.93 19.12 12.20
C LYS A 97 -1.80 20.42 11.41
N TRP A 98 -1.35 20.34 10.16
CA TRP A 98 -1.22 21.51 9.28
C TRP A 98 -2.58 22.08 8.85
N LEU A 99 -3.56 21.22 8.59
CA LEU A 99 -4.92 21.65 8.25
C LEU A 99 -5.55 22.42 9.41
N LYS A 100 -5.39 21.92 10.65
CA LYS A 100 -5.87 22.59 11.86
C LYS A 100 -5.11 23.88 12.17
N ALA A 101 -3.79 23.92 11.94
CA ALA A 101 -2.99 25.12 12.20
C ALA A 101 -3.30 26.27 11.22
N ALA A 102 -3.60 25.95 9.96
CA ALA A 102 -3.78 26.95 8.91
C ALA A 102 -5.25 27.29 8.59
N ASN A 103 -6.24 26.62 9.21
CA ASN A 103 -7.67 26.73 8.87
C ASN A 103 -7.93 26.68 7.35
N LEU A 104 -7.15 25.88 6.64
CA LEU A 104 -7.21 25.82 5.18
C LEU A 104 -8.46 25.06 4.72
N ASN A 105 -9.06 25.52 3.62
CA ASN A 105 -10.15 24.78 2.98
C ASN A 105 -9.65 23.41 2.50
N VAL A 106 -10.37 22.35 2.91
CA VAL A 106 -10.07 20.95 2.57
C VAL A 106 -9.95 20.75 1.06
N TRP A 107 -10.80 21.42 0.26
CA TRP A 107 -10.79 21.30 -1.20
C TRP A 107 -9.48 21.79 -1.81
N PHE A 108 -8.97 22.93 -1.35
CA PHE A 108 -7.71 23.49 -1.83
C PHE A 108 -6.53 22.59 -1.47
N PHE A 109 -6.49 22.08 -0.23
CA PHE A 109 -5.43 21.16 0.20
C PHE A 109 -5.41 19.86 -0.62
N ARG A 110 -6.59 19.26 -0.88
CA ARG A 110 -6.67 18.04 -1.70
C ARG A 110 -6.33 18.28 -3.17
N ALA A 111 -6.70 19.43 -3.73
CA ALA A 111 -6.33 19.80 -5.09
C ALA A 111 -4.80 19.95 -5.23
N GLN A 112 -4.16 20.62 -4.28
CA GLN A 112 -2.71 20.78 -4.28
C GLN A 112 -2.00 19.43 -4.11
N TYR A 113 -2.54 18.56 -3.25
CA TYR A 113 -2.01 17.22 -3.05
C TYR A 113 -2.08 16.38 -4.34
N ALA A 114 -3.23 16.40 -5.04
CA ALA A 114 -3.41 15.70 -6.31
C ALA A 114 -2.46 16.23 -7.40
N PHE A 115 -2.23 17.54 -7.45
CA PHE A 115 -1.27 18.15 -8.36
C PHE A 115 0.15 17.61 -8.13
N PHE A 116 0.63 17.62 -6.88
CA PHE A 116 1.96 17.09 -6.56
C PHE A 116 2.04 15.58 -6.78
N GLU A 117 0.99 14.83 -6.49
CA GLU A 117 0.91 13.39 -6.77
C GLU A 117 1.03 13.10 -8.26
N ALA A 118 0.35 13.87 -9.11
CA ALA A 118 0.47 13.75 -10.57
C ALA A 118 1.88 14.09 -11.06
N VAL A 119 2.49 15.17 -10.54
CA VAL A 119 3.87 15.57 -10.90
C VAL A 119 4.89 14.53 -10.47
N ILE A 120 4.79 14.03 -9.24
CA ILE A 120 5.68 12.96 -8.73
C ILE A 120 5.44 11.67 -9.49
N GLY A 121 4.18 11.32 -9.80
CA GLY A 121 3.84 10.18 -10.63
C GLY A 121 4.48 10.25 -12.02
N LEU A 122 4.43 11.42 -12.66
CA LEU A 122 5.10 11.66 -13.93
C LEU A 122 6.63 11.56 -13.81
N LEU A 123 7.19 12.09 -12.73
CA LEU A 123 8.64 12.02 -12.46
C LEU A 123 9.12 10.58 -12.16
N LEU A 124 8.23 9.72 -11.64
CA LEU A 124 8.51 8.31 -11.34
C LEU A 124 8.28 7.39 -12.55
N VAL A 125 7.77 7.87 -13.68
CA VAL A 125 7.63 7.09 -14.93
C VAL A 125 8.94 6.37 -15.33
N PRO A 126 10.14 6.97 -15.20
CA PRO A 126 11.39 6.29 -15.55
C PRO A 126 11.71 5.08 -14.68
N VAL A 127 11.09 4.95 -13.50
CA VAL A 127 11.29 3.80 -12.60
C VAL A 127 10.68 2.52 -13.20
N VAL A 128 9.70 2.65 -14.10
CA VAL A 128 9.10 1.51 -14.83
C VAL A 128 10.12 0.81 -15.74
N PHE A 129 11.17 1.50 -16.16
CA PHE A 129 12.23 0.92 -16.98
C PHE A 129 13.23 0.08 -16.18
N LEU A 130 13.17 0.12 -14.85
CA LEU A 130 14.10 -0.63 -14.01
C LEU A 130 13.70 -2.12 -14.03
N PRO A 131 14.59 -3.03 -14.46
CA PRO A 131 14.27 -4.46 -14.52
C PRO A 131 14.24 -5.03 -13.10
N ILE A 132 13.06 -5.02 -12.48
CA ILE A 132 12.80 -5.67 -11.21
C ILE A 132 12.42 -7.13 -11.51
N PRO A 133 13.08 -8.13 -10.89
CA PRO A 133 12.72 -9.53 -11.09
C PRO A 133 11.26 -9.77 -10.71
N GLY A 134 10.47 -10.39 -11.61
CA GLY A 134 9.06 -10.70 -11.39
C GLY A 134 8.04 -9.61 -11.79
N GLN A 135 8.44 -8.62 -12.61
CA GLN A 135 7.52 -7.65 -13.23
C GLN A 135 7.66 -7.60 -14.76
N THR A 136 6.58 -7.25 -15.46
CA THR A 136 6.61 -6.99 -16.91
C THR A 136 7.39 -5.71 -17.17
N HIS A 137 8.57 -5.86 -17.77
CA HIS A 137 9.40 -4.73 -18.18
C HIS A 137 8.80 -4.15 -19.46
N VAL A 138 8.50 -2.85 -19.46
CA VAL A 138 8.00 -2.16 -20.65
C VAL A 138 9.17 -1.40 -21.26
N SER A 139 9.50 -1.70 -22.52
CA SER A 139 10.51 -0.95 -23.26
C SER A 139 10.05 0.52 -23.43
N PRO A 140 10.95 1.53 -23.37
CA PRO A 140 10.58 2.93 -23.55
C PRO A 140 9.85 3.24 -24.86
N ALA A 141 10.02 2.42 -25.90
CA ALA A 141 9.30 2.54 -27.16
C ALA A 141 7.83 2.09 -27.08
N GLU A 142 7.48 1.21 -26.13
CA GLU A 142 6.15 0.61 -25.99
C GLU A 142 5.29 1.32 -24.93
N LEU A 143 5.90 2.19 -24.13
CA LEU A 143 5.23 2.98 -23.10
C LEU A 143 4.02 3.79 -23.60
N PRO A 144 4.05 4.52 -24.73
CA PRO A 144 2.87 5.24 -25.21
C PRO A 144 1.74 4.30 -25.65
N ALA A 145 2.06 3.13 -26.24
CA ALA A 145 1.05 2.13 -26.60
C ALA A 145 0.43 1.50 -25.35
N PHE A 146 1.24 1.24 -24.32
CA PHE A 146 0.77 0.74 -23.01
C PHE A 146 -0.15 1.74 -22.30
N LEU A 147 0.22 3.03 -22.25
CA LEU A 147 -0.62 4.08 -21.67
C LEU A 147 -1.93 4.26 -22.43
N TRP A 148 -1.89 4.16 -23.76
CA TRP A 148 -3.08 4.25 -24.60
C TRP A 148 -4.01 3.05 -24.42
N GLY A 149 -3.46 1.84 -24.26
CA GLY A 149 -4.22 0.64 -23.89
C GLY A 149 -4.90 0.79 -22.53
N GLY A 150 -4.19 1.33 -21.53
CA GLY A 150 -4.74 1.64 -20.21
C GLY A 150 -5.86 2.68 -20.26
N LEU A 151 -5.73 3.73 -21.07
CA LEU A 151 -6.76 4.75 -21.29
C LEU A 151 -8.00 4.18 -21.96
N ARG A 152 -7.85 3.29 -22.95
CA ARG A 152 -8.97 2.59 -23.59
C ARG A 152 -9.68 1.64 -22.64
N CYS A 153 -8.93 0.90 -21.85
CA CYS A 153 -9.49 0.04 -20.80
C CYS A 153 -10.27 0.86 -19.76
N PHE A 154 -9.72 2.01 -19.33
CA PHE A 154 -10.43 2.96 -18.45
C PHE A 154 -11.70 3.52 -19.10
N GLY A 155 -11.68 3.75 -20.42
CA GLY A 155 -12.84 4.15 -21.23
C GLY A 155 -13.89 3.05 -21.46
N GLY A 156 -13.62 1.82 -21.03
CA GLY A 156 -14.56 0.69 -21.14
C GLY A 156 -14.40 -0.17 -22.41
N ASP A 157 -13.36 0.05 -23.22
CA ASP A 157 -13.07 -0.80 -24.37
C ASP A 157 -12.46 -2.14 -23.92
N GLN A 158 -13.26 -3.20 -23.98
CA GLN A 158 -12.87 -4.57 -23.55
C GLN A 158 -11.81 -5.20 -24.47
N SER A 159 -11.63 -4.70 -25.69
CA SER A 159 -10.63 -5.16 -26.66
C SER A 159 -9.21 -4.68 -26.36
N ALA A 160 -9.01 -3.87 -25.31
CA ALA A 160 -7.69 -3.43 -24.85
C ALA A 160 -7.06 -4.37 -23.79
N ALA A 161 -7.79 -5.38 -23.31
CA ALA A 161 -7.33 -6.31 -22.27
C ALA A 161 -6.55 -7.53 -22.82
N GLU A 162 -6.59 -7.79 -24.13
CA GLU A 162 -5.82 -8.86 -24.75
C GLU A 162 -4.54 -8.29 -25.38
N PRO A 163 -3.35 -8.60 -24.83
CA PRO A 163 -2.12 -8.50 -25.60
C PRO A 163 -2.19 -9.59 -26.67
N GLY A 164 -2.54 -9.22 -27.90
CA GLY A 164 -2.54 -10.15 -29.02
C GLY A 164 -1.12 -10.61 -29.36
N GLY A 165 -0.92 -11.93 -29.41
CA GLY A 165 0.03 -12.63 -30.28
C GLY A 165 1.48 -12.67 -29.86
#